data_AF-A0AAD0TGK6-F1
#
_entry.id   AF-A0AAD0TGK6-F1
#
_cell.length_a   1.000
_cell.length_b   1.000
_cell.length_c   1.000
_cell.angle_alpha   90.00
_cell.angle_beta   90.00
_cell.angle_gamma   90.00
#
_symmetry.space_group_name_H-M   'P 1'
#
loop_
_entity.id
_entity.type
_entity.pdbx_description
1 polymer ?
#
loop_
_entity_poly.entity_id
_entity_poly.type
_entity_poly.pdbx_seq_one_letter_code
_entity_poly.pdbx_strand_id
1 'polypeptide(L)' 'MHIHVGERREGDVLTLRVLEGISESVLMEMLKAEGIEIVVGPIVNGSARLEVRAPKRMLVLVEKAPPGPPEIDSG' A
#
# COMPACT_ATOMS: atom_id res chain seq x y z
N MET A 1 2.26 -12.78 8.18
CA MET A 1 1.70 -11.43 8.00
C MET A 1 2.49 -10.34 8.72
N HIS A 2 2.84 -9.27 7.99
CA HIS A 2 3.15 -7.93 8.49
C HIS A 2 1.95 -7.00 8.21
N ILE A 3 1.83 -5.88 8.92
CA ILE A 3 0.77 -4.90 8.67
C ILE A 3 1.42 -3.54 8.44
N HIS A 4 1.12 -2.91 7.30
CA HIS A 4 1.51 -1.55 6.98
C HIS A 4 0.29 -0.65 6.98
N VAL A 5 0.33 0.44 7.74
CA VAL A 5 -0.80 1.37 7.88
C VAL A 5 -0.36 2.78 7.55
N GLY A 6 -1.19 3.54 6.81
CA GLY A 6 -1.06 4.99 6.80
C GLY A 6 -2.04 5.70 5.88
N GLU A 7 -2.08 7.03 6.01
CA GLU A 7 -2.92 7.91 5.20
C GLU A 7 -2.41 8.01 3.76
N ARG A 8 -3.33 7.94 2.81
CA ARG A 8 -3.08 8.00 1.38
C ARG A 8 -4.07 8.94 0.73
N ARG A 9 -3.56 9.75 -0.18
CA ARG A 9 -4.38 10.62 -1.03
C ARG A 9 -4.34 10.13 -2.47
N GLU A 10 -5.19 10.71 -3.30
CA GLU A 10 -5.12 10.49 -4.74
C GLU A 10 -3.70 10.75 -5.29
N GLY A 11 -3.25 9.84 -6.15
CA GLY A 11 -1.91 9.88 -6.75
C GLY A 11 -0.79 9.30 -5.88
N ASP A 12 -1.02 8.98 -4.60
CA ASP A 12 -0.07 8.16 -3.84
C ASP A 12 -0.05 6.73 -4.40
N VAL A 13 1.14 6.12 -4.50
CA VAL A 13 1.32 4.75 -4.99
C VAL A 13 1.92 3.87 -3.89
N LEU A 14 1.36 2.68 -3.71
CA LEU A 14 1.96 1.62 -2.89
C LEU A 14 2.45 0.49 -3.79
N THR A 15 3.72 0.14 -3.63
CA THR A 15 4.34 -0.97 -4.36
C THR A 15 4.68 -2.08 -3.39
N LEU A 16 4.14 -3.27 -3.60
CA LEU A 16 4.56 -4.48 -2.90
C LEU A 16 5.69 -5.16 -3.68
N ARG A 17 6.81 -5.41 -3.00
CA ARG A 17 7.95 -6.16 -3.57
C ARG A 17 8.24 -7.39 -2.74
N VAL A 18 8.68 -8.45 -3.40
CA VAL A 18 9.21 -9.64 -2.72
C VAL A 18 10.67 -9.36 -2.35
N LEU A 19 11.09 -9.79 -1.16
CA LEU A 19 12.49 -9.68 -0.74
C LEU A 19 13.40 -10.54 -1.64
N GLU A 20 14.64 -10.10 -1.82
CA GLU A 20 15.63 -10.84 -2.59
C GLU A 20 15.89 -12.24 -2.00
N GLY A 21 16.27 -13.18 -2.87
CA GLY A 21 16.59 -14.56 -2.48
C GLY A 21 15.37 -15.48 -2.28
N ILE A 22 14.16 -15.02 -2.56
CA ILE A 22 12.95 -15.85 -2.53
C ILE A 22 12.69 -16.45 -3.91
N SER A 23 12.70 -17.78 -3.99
CA SER A 23 12.31 -18.50 -5.21
C SER A 23 10.83 -18.34 -5.53
N GLU A 24 10.48 -18.48 -6.81
CA GLU A 24 9.09 -18.37 -7.28
C GLU A 24 8.16 -19.41 -6.62
N SER A 25 8.59 -20.67 -6.45
CA SER A 25 7.78 -21.70 -5.81
C SER A 25 7.42 -21.34 -4.37
N VAL A 26 8.40 -20.90 -3.59
CA VAL A 26 8.21 -20.44 -2.21
C VAL A 26 7.29 -19.22 -2.16
N LEU A 27 7.45 -18.27 -3.10
CA LEU A 27 6.56 -17.12 -3.21
C LEU A 27 5.10 -17.58 -3.45
N MET A 28 4.89 -18.48 -4.40
CA MET A 28 3.56 -18.96 -4.76
C MET A 28 2.89 -19.75 -3.63
N GLU A 29 3.64 -20.58 -2.91
CA GLU A 29 3.15 -21.28 -1.72
C GLU A 29 2.73 -20.30 -0.62
N MET A 30 3.58 -19.31 -0.35
CA MET A 30 3.31 -18.27 0.64
C MET A 30 2.07 -17.44 0.28
N LEU A 31 1.94 -17.01 -0.98
CA LEU A 31 0.77 -16.24 -1.44
C LEU A 31 -0.53 -17.06 -1.40
N LYS A 32 -0.48 -18.35 -1.69
CA LYS A 32 -1.64 -19.25 -1.55
C LYS A 32 -2.07 -19.44 -0.10
N ALA A 33 -1.09 -19.50 0.82
CA ALA A 33 -1.35 -19.75 2.23
C ALA A 33 -1.80 -18.50 3.01
N GLU A 34 -1.15 -17.35 2.76
CA GLU A 34 -1.36 -16.11 3.53
C GLU A 34 -2.15 -15.04 2.77
N GLY A 35 -2.12 -15.05 1.44
CA GLY A 35 -2.72 -13.99 0.61
C GLY A 35 -2.10 -12.61 0.81
N ILE A 36 -2.73 -11.60 0.20
CA ILE A 36 -2.47 -10.18 0.44
C ILE A 36 -3.84 -9.53 0.65
N GLU A 37 -3.98 -8.74 1.72
CA GLU A 37 -5.21 -8.03 2.04
C GLU A 37 -4.96 -6.51 2.01
N ILE A 38 -5.89 -5.78 1.39
CA ILE A 38 -5.90 -4.33 1.37
C ILE A 38 -7.23 -3.88 1.96
N VAL A 39 -7.16 -3.16 3.08
CA VAL A 39 -8.32 -2.59 3.75
C VAL A 39 -8.32 -1.08 3.54
N VAL A 40 -9.41 -0.59 2.96
CA VAL A 40 -9.63 0.84 2.71
C VAL A 40 -10.55 1.38 3.79
N GLY A 41 -10.03 2.29 4.62
CA GLY A 41 -10.82 3.03 5.59
C GLY A 41 -11.70 4.10 4.94
N PRO A 42 -12.50 4.84 5.74
CA PRO A 42 -13.31 5.93 5.22
C PRO A 42 -12.43 7.02 4.57
N ILE A 43 -12.96 7.65 3.53
CA ILE A 43 -12.32 8.79 2.85
C ILE A 43 -12.74 10.08 3.56
N VAL A 44 -11.77 10.85 4.04
CA VAL A 44 -11.97 12.14 4.72
C VAL A 44 -11.01 13.15 4.10
N ASN A 45 -11.54 14.29 3.61
CA ASN A 45 -10.75 15.37 3.00
C ASN A 45 -9.79 14.88 1.90
N GLY A 46 -10.28 14.03 0.99
CA GLY A 46 -9.49 13.48 -0.12
C GLY A 46 -8.38 12.49 0.30
N SER A 47 -8.35 12.08 1.57
CA SER A 47 -7.40 11.09 2.09
C SER A 47 -8.14 9.89 2.69
N ALA A 48 -7.54 8.71 2.58
CA ALA A 48 -8.03 7.48 3.17
C ALA A 48 -6.92 6.78 3.94
N ARG A 49 -7.27 6.23 5.10
CA ARG A 49 -6.40 5.31 5.82
C ARG A 49 -6.36 3.97 5.08
N LEU A 50 -5.21 3.60 4.54
CA LEU A 50 -4.99 2.27 3.97
C LEU A 50 -4.23 1.38 4.95
N GLU A 51 -4.69 0.13 5.06
CA GLU A 51 -3.98 -0.95 5.73
C GLU A 51 -3.67 -2.06 4.72
N VAL A 52 -2.39 -2.41 4.60
CA VAL A 52 -1.90 -3.49 3.75
C VAL A 52 -1.37 -4.60 4.64
N ARG A 53 -1.99 -5.78 4.57
CA ARG A 53 -1.52 -6.98 5.25
C ARG A 53 -0.90 -7.90 4.21
N ALA A 54 0.38 -8.21 4.36
CA ALA A 54 1.11 -9.03 3.40
C ALA A 54 2.06 -9.99 4.11
N PRO A 55 2.51 -11.05 3.45
CA PRO A 55 3.46 -11.99 4.01
C PRO A 55 4.77 -11.31 4.43
N LYS A 56 5.45 -11.88 5.44
CA LYS A 56 6.66 -11.27 6.04
C LYS A 56 7.85 -11.15 5.07
N ARG A 57 7.80 -11.85 3.93
CA ARG A 57 8.82 -11.80 2.88
C ARG A 57 8.50 -10.77 1.79
N MET A 58 7.56 -9.85 2.07
CA MET A 58 7.26 -8.72 1.20
C MET A 58 7.62 -7.40 1.89
N LEU A 59 7.89 -6.40 1.07
CA LEU A 59 8.17 -5.02 1.47
C LEU A 59 7.12 -4.12 0.83
N VAL A 60 6.57 -3.19 1.61
CA VAL A 60 5.68 -2.14 1.11
C VAL A 60 6.49 -0.85 0.95
N LEU A 61 6.59 -0.39 -0.30
CA LEU A 61 7.15 0.92 -0.65
C LEU A 61 6.01 1.92 -0.84
N VAL A 62 6.22 3.16 -0.39
CA VAL A 62 5.23 4.24 -0.50
C VAL A 62 5.84 5.39 -1.27
N GLU A 63 5.21 5.75 -2.37
CA GLU A 63 5.54 6.90 -3.19
C GLU A 63 4.43 7.94 -3.03
N LYS A 64 4.80 9.12 -2.52
CA LYS A 64 3.84 10.21 -2.32
C LYS A 64 3.64 10.96 -3.62
N ALA A 65 2.38 11.23 -3.97
CA ALA A 65 2.09 12.17 -5.05
C ALA A 65 2.80 13.51 -4.78
N PRO A 66 3.26 14.21 -5.82
CA PRO A 66 3.72 15.59 -5.67
C PRO A 66 2.61 16.45 -5.05
N PRO A 67 2.94 17.54 -4.34
CA PRO A 67 1.93 18.49 -3.87
C PRO A 67 1.03 18.89 -5.04
N GLY A 68 -0.29 18.82 -4.86
CA GLY A 68 -1.21 19.34 -5.86
C GLY A 68 -1.03 20.86 -6.02
N PRO A 69 -1.46 21.44 -7.15
CA PRO A 69 -1.55 22.89 -7.23
C PRO A 69 -2.42 23.41 -6.07
N PRO A 70 -2.13 24.61 -5.53
CA PRO A 70 -2.95 25.18 -4.46
C PRO A 70 -4.42 25.20 -4.93
N GLU A 71 -5.32 24.77 -4.05
CA GLU A 71 -6.75 24.94 -4.27
C GLU A 71 -6.99 26.43 -4.46
N ILE A 72 -7.31 26.82 -5.70
CA ILE A 72 -7.79 28.17 -6.00
C ILE A 72 -9.19 28.23 -5.43
N ASP A 73 -9.28 28.76 -4.20
CA ASP A 73 -10.54 29.08 -3.53
C ASP A 73 -11.30 30.02 -4.47
N SER A 74 -12.24 29.46 -5.23
CA SER A 74 -13.09 30.21 -6.14
C SER A 74 -14.22 30.79 -5.31
N GLY A 75 -13.88 31.84 -4.57
CA GLY A 75 -14.83 32.67 -3.81
C GLY A 75 -15.78 33.46 -4.69
#